data_AF-A0A1G0ZRH0-F1
#
_entry.id   AF-A0A1G0ZRH0-F1
#
_cell.length_a   1.000
_cell.length_b   1.000
_cell.length_c   1.000
_cell.angle_alpha   90.00
_cell.angle_beta   90.00
_cell.angle_gamma   90.00
#
_symmetry.space_group_name_H-M   'P 1'
#
loop_
_entity.id
_entity.type
_entity.pdbx_description
1 polymer ?
#
loop_
_entity_poly.entity_id
_entity_poly.type
_entity_poly.pdbx_seq_one_letter_code
_entity_poly.pdbx_strand_id
1 'polypeptide(L)'
;MKIACGFGAGMVRRQEICGAVAGRILVLGLKYGRGEGQDRAATEETCAKTQELMRCFEVRHGTCNCCQLLGECDFSTEEGRNLFKEKDLLNRICKLCGKNCQTLGIMIF
;
A
#
# COMPACT_ATOMS: atom_id res chain seq x y z
N MET A 1 7.87 6.81 9.82
CA MET A 1 6.87 7.89 9.70
C MET A 1 5.72 7.60 10.67
N LYS A 2 5.42 8.48 11.64
CA LYS A 2 4.45 8.19 12.73
C LYS A 2 2.99 8.14 12.26
N ILE A 3 2.61 9.02 11.34
CA ILE A 3 1.23 9.12 10.81
C ILE A 3 0.75 7.83 10.09
N ALA A 4 1.68 7.05 9.53
CA ALA A 4 1.36 5.81 8.81
C ALA A 4 1.29 4.57 9.73
N CYS A 5 1.51 4.72 11.04
CA CYS A 5 1.58 3.59 11.98
C CYS A 5 0.31 2.71 11.94
N GLY A 6 -0.87 3.33 11.79
CA GLY A 6 -2.16 2.64 11.69
C GLY A 6 -2.34 1.83 10.40
N PHE A 7 -1.49 1.98 9.39
CA PHE A 7 -1.70 1.36 8.07
C PHE A 7 -1.04 -0.03 7.94
N GLY A 8 -0.23 -0.45 8.92
CA GLY A 8 0.47 -1.74 8.91
C GLY A 8 -0.49 -2.93 8.87
N ALA A 9 -0.04 -4.10 8.40
CA ALA A 9 -0.88 -5.32 8.34
C ALA A 9 -2.22 -5.14 7.60
N GLY A 10 -2.21 -4.29 6.56
CA GLY A 10 -3.39 -3.99 5.76
C GLY A 10 -4.46 -3.19 6.49
N MET A 11 -4.05 -2.21 7.31
CA MET A 11 -4.85 -1.43 8.28
C MET A 11 -5.19 -2.15 9.59
N VAL A 12 -4.18 -2.77 10.19
CA VAL A 12 -4.18 -3.40 11.51
C VAL A 12 -4.97 -4.72 11.52
N ARG A 13 -4.51 -5.67 10.71
CA ARG A 13 -4.96 -7.09 10.74
C ARG A 13 -6.31 -7.36 10.11
N ARG A 14 -6.93 -6.37 9.47
CA ARG A 14 -8.07 -6.58 8.57
C ARG A 14 -7.65 -7.16 7.21
N GLN A 15 -6.37 -7.02 6.86
CA GLN A 15 -5.81 -7.52 5.60
C GLN A 15 -6.52 -6.97 4.34
N GLU A 16 -6.92 -5.70 4.40
CA GLU A 16 -7.55 -5.00 3.28
C GLU A 16 -6.49 -4.51 2.29
N ILE A 17 -6.26 -3.21 2.15
CA ILE A 17 -5.27 -2.67 1.23
C ILE A 17 -3.86 -2.83 1.79
N CYS A 18 -2.91 -3.31 0.99
CA CYS A 18 -1.50 -3.42 1.37
C CYS A 18 -0.95 -2.10 1.94
N GLY A 19 -0.29 -2.16 3.09
CA GLY A 19 0.25 -0.98 3.78
C GLY A 19 1.27 -0.19 2.94
N ALA A 20 2.00 -0.85 2.02
CA ALA A 20 2.89 -0.17 1.09
C ALA A 20 2.12 0.71 0.09
N VAL A 21 0.99 0.21 -0.42
CA VAL A 21 0.09 0.97 -1.33
C VAL A 21 -0.53 2.15 -0.57
N ALA A 22 -1.10 1.91 0.61
CA ALA A 22 -1.69 2.96 1.44
C ALA A 22 -0.67 4.07 1.80
N GLY A 23 0.56 3.68 2.17
CA GLY A 23 1.63 4.63 2.46
C GLY A 23 2.03 5.47 1.23
N ARG A 24 2.06 4.87 0.04
CA ARG A 24 2.36 5.58 -1.21
C ARG A 24 1.22 6.53 -1.62
N ILE A 25 -0.04 6.14 -1.42
CA ILE A 25 -1.20 7.04 -1.60
C ILE A 25 -1.10 8.25 -0.68
N LEU A 26 -0.66 8.07 0.57
CA LEU A 26 -0.42 9.19 1.47
C LEU A 26 0.65 10.16 0.92
N VAL A 27 1.74 9.64 0.34
CA VAL A 27 2.78 10.48 -0.30
C VAL A 27 2.24 11.18 -1.55
N LEU A 28 1.39 10.52 -2.35
CA LEU A 28 0.70 11.15 -3.47
C LEU A 28 -0.18 12.31 -3.03
N GLY A 29 -0.98 12.11 -1.98
CA GLY A 29 -1.80 13.17 -1.39
C GLY A 29 -0.96 14.33 -0.88
N LEU A 30 0.23 14.07 -0.31
CA LEU A 30 1.14 15.14 0.12
C LEU A 30 1.71 15.95 -1.06
N LYS A 31 1.95 15.31 -2.21
CA LYS A 31 2.59 15.95 -3.36
C LYS A 31 1.59 16.63 -4.32
N TYR A 32 0.44 16.01 -4.54
CA TYR A 32 -0.53 16.42 -5.56
C TYR A 32 -1.92 16.77 -4.98
N GLY A 33 -2.16 16.45 -3.71
CA GLY A 33 -3.45 16.61 -3.08
C GLY A 33 -3.94 18.05 -3.09
N ARG A 34 -5.26 18.22 -3.20
CA ARG A 34 -5.91 19.52 -3.20
C ARG A 34 -5.76 20.22 -1.86
N GLY A 35 -5.08 21.35 -1.86
CA GLY A 35 -4.99 22.29 -0.74
C GLY A 35 -6.19 23.24 -0.67
N GLU A 36 -6.20 24.07 0.37
CA GLU A 36 -7.23 25.09 0.56
C GLU A 36 -7.21 26.12 -0.58
N GLY A 37 -8.39 26.47 -1.10
CA GLY A 37 -8.54 27.42 -2.21
C GLY A 37 -8.14 26.88 -3.59
N GLN A 38 -7.67 25.64 -3.71
CA GLN A 38 -7.36 25.01 -5.00
C GLN A 38 -8.60 24.39 -5.65
N ASP A 39 -8.63 24.41 -6.98
CA ASP A 39 -9.69 23.79 -7.77
C ASP A 39 -9.62 22.24 -7.71
N ARG A 40 -10.75 21.61 -8.02
CA ARG A 40 -10.96 20.17 -8.09
C ARG A 40 -10.02 19.46 -9.06
N ALA A 41 -9.44 20.15 -10.04
CA ALA A 41 -8.42 19.59 -10.94
C ALA A 41 -7.26 18.89 -10.18
N ALA A 42 -6.82 19.42 -9.04
CA ALA A 42 -5.76 18.80 -8.22
C ALA A 42 -6.22 17.47 -7.59
N THR A 43 -7.49 17.36 -7.23
CA THR A 43 -8.08 16.09 -6.77
C THR A 43 -8.08 15.06 -7.90
N GLU A 44 -8.47 15.47 -9.11
CA GLU A 44 -8.52 14.59 -10.27
C GLU A 44 -7.11 14.11 -10.68
N GLU A 45 -6.10 14.98 -10.63
CA GLU A 45 -4.70 14.61 -10.83
C GLU A 45 -4.23 13.58 -9.79
N THR A 46 -4.50 13.83 -8.50
CA THR A 46 -4.15 12.90 -7.41
C THR A 46 -4.83 11.54 -7.58
N CYS A 47 -6.10 11.53 -7.99
CA CYS A 47 -6.86 10.32 -8.28
C CYS A 47 -6.23 9.54 -9.45
N ALA A 48 -5.90 10.21 -10.55
CA ALA A 48 -5.25 9.57 -11.70
C ALA A 48 -3.90 8.94 -11.31
N LYS A 49 -3.09 9.66 -10.53
CA LYS A 49 -1.80 9.13 -10.03
C LYS A 49 -1.96 7.95 -9.07
N THR A 50 -3.02 7.97 -8.25
CA THR A 50 -3.36 6.86 -7.35
C THR A 50 -3.78 5.61 -8.14
N GLN A 51 -4.60 5.78 -9.18
CA GLN A 51 -4.99 4.67 -10.05
C GLN A 51 -3.79 4.07 -10.79
N GLU A 52 -2.90 4.92 -11.31
CA GLU A 52 -1.65 4.50 -11.95
C GLU A 52 -0.78 3.68 -10.98
N LEU A 53 -0.60 4.16 -9.76
CA LEU A 53 0.11 3.47 -8.69
C LEU A 53 -0.49 2.08 -8.40
N MET A 54 -1.81 2.00 -8.23
CA MET A 54 -2.49 0.74 -7.92
C MET A 54 -2.35 -0.26 -9.07
N ARG A 55 -2.57 0.18 -10.32
CA ARG A 55 -2.39 -0.64 -11.51
C ARG A 55 -0.96 -1.18 -11.62
N CYS A 56 0.05 -0.32 -11.42
CA CYS A 56 1.45 -0.75 -11.46
C CYS A 56 1.79 -1.74 -10.32
N PHE A 57 1.18 -1.58 -9.15
CA PHE A 57 1.33 -2.53 -8.06
C PHE A 57 0.70 -3.89 -8.41
N GLU A 58 -0.51 -3.89 -8.96
CA GLU A 58 -1.24 -5.09 -9.40
C GLU A 58 -0.50 -5.85 -10.51
N VAL A 59 0.05 -5.14 -11.50
CA VAL A 59 0.86 -5.77 -12.56
C VAL A 59 2.05 -6.54 -11.99
N ARG A 60 2.66 -6.07 -10.90
CA ARG A 60 3.82 -6.73 -10.30
C ARG A 60 3.46 -7.80 -9.28
N HIS A 61 2.45 -7.54 -8.45
CA HIS A 61 2.13 -8.35 -7.27
C HIS A 61 0.82 -9.12 -7.40
N GLY A 62 0.10 -8.96 -8.51
CA GLY A 62 -1.18 -9.59 -8.82
C GLY A 62 -2.39 -8.88 -8.22
N THR A 63 -2.24 -8.21 -7.08
CA THR A 63 -3.36 -7.59 -6.35
C THR A 63 -2.87 -6.52 -5.37
N CYS A 64 -3.68 -5.51 -5.07
CA CYS A 64 -3.45 -4.57 -3.97
C CYS A 64 -3.94 -5.12 -2.60
N ASN A 65 -4.72 -6.19 -2.59
CA ASN A 65 -5.35 -6.74 -1.39
C ASN A 65 -4.34 -7.57 -0.57
N CYS A 66 -4.15 -7.20 0.69
CA CYS A 66 -3.18 -7.77 1.62
C CYS A 66 -3.53 -9.22 2.00
N CYS A 67 -4.81 -9.59 2.09
CA CYS A 67 -5.23 -10.96 2.31
C CYS A 67 -4.80 -11.84 1.14
N GLN A 68 -5.12 -11.43 -0.08
CA GLN A 68 -4.73 -12.16 -1.29
C GLN A 68 -3.20 -12.25 -1.46
N LEU A 69 -2.45 -11.19 -1.11
CA LEU A 69 -0.98 -11.21 -1.14
C LEU A 69 -0.36 -12.20 -0.15
N LEU A 70 -0.98 -12.42 1.00
CA LEU A 70 -0.46 -13.28 2.07
C LEU A 70 -1.05 -14.69 2.06
N GLY A 71 -2.04 -14.94 1.20
CA GLY A 71 -2.66 -16.24 0.97
C GLY A 71 -3.36 -16.76 2.24
N GLU A 72 -2.93 -17.93 2.71
CA GLU A 72 -3.53 -18.65 3.83
C GLU A 72 -3.37 -17.97 5.20
N CYS A 73 -2.59 -16.88 5.31
CA CYS A 73 -2.39 -16.22 6.60
C CYS A 73 -3.62 -15.39 6.97
N ASP A 74 -4.29 -15.74 8.06
CA ASP A 74 -5.32 -14.92 8.69
C ASP A 74 -4.77 -14.20 9.94
N PHE A 75 -4.76 -12.88 9.93
CA PHE A 75 -4.21 -12.09 11.02
C PHE A 75 -5.20 -11.90 12.18
N SER A 76 -6.46 -12.27 12.01
CA SER A 76 -7.46 -12.30 13.08
C SER A 76 -7.16 -13.41 14.09
N THR A 77 -6.57 -14.52 13.64
CA THR A 77 -6.22 -15.69 14.47
C THR A 77 -4.76 -15.66 14.93
N GLU A 78 -4.44 -16.41 15.99
CA GLU A 78 -3.05 -16.54 16.44
C GLU A 78 -2.24 -17.44 15.51
N GLU A 79 -2.87 -18.49 15.02
CA GLU A 79 -2.32 -19.46 14.09
C GLU A 79 -1.86 -18.77 12.80
N GLY A 80 -2.69 -17.92 12.19
CA GLY A 80 -2.29 -17.23 10.96
C GLY A 80 -1.21 -16.17 11.19
N ARG A 81 -1.13 -15.55 12.38
CA ARG A 81 -0.01 -14.67 12.75
C ARG A 81 1.29 -15.45 12.98
N ASN A 82 1.21 -16.66 13.50
CA ASN A 82 2.37 -17.54 13.66
C ASN A 82 2.84 -18.07 12.30
N LEU A 83 1.91 -18.45 11.43
CA LEU A 83 2.19 -18.86 10.06
C LEU A 83 2.91 -17.75 9.26
N PHE A 84 2.49 -16.50 9.44
CA PHE A 84 3.16 -15.35 8.82
C PHE A 84 4.64 -15.23 9.21
N LYS A 85 4.95 -15.51 10.49
CA LYS A 85 6.33 -15.50 11.01
C LYS A 85 7.11 -16.72 10.52
N GLU A 86 6.51 -17.91 10.60
CA GLU A 86 7.12 -19.17 10.19
C GLU A 86 7.50 -19.17 8.70
N LYS A 87 6.58 -18.69 7.84
CA LYS A 87 6.81 -18.57 6.39
C LYS A 87 7.69 -17.38 6.00
N ASP A 88 8.12 -16.56 6.97
CA ASP A 88 8.92 -15.33 6.79
C ASP A 88 8.35 -14.35 5.75
N LEU A 89 7.02 -14.17 5.77
CA LEU A 89 6.33 -13.39 4.74
C LEU A 89 6.63 -11.89 4.82
N LEU A 90 7.10 -11.40 5.98
CA LEU A 90 7.58 -10.03 6.12
C LEU A 90 8.72 -9.76 5.12
N ASN A 91 9.72 -10.64 5.07
CA ASN A 91 10.87 -10.46 4.21
C ASN A 91 10.59 -10.88 2.76
N ARG A 92 9.85 -11.98 2.59
CA ARG A 92 9.60 -12.57 1.27
C ARG A 92 8.54 -11.82 0.47
N ILE A 93 7.58 -11.17 1.13
CA ILE A 93 6.47 -10.47 0.46
C ILE A 93 6.44 -9.00 0.86
N CYS A 94 6.21 -8.68 2.13
CA CYS A 94 5.90 -7.30 2.53
C CYS A 94 7.02 -6.30 2.23
N LYS A 95 8.29 -6.67 2.44
CA LYS A 95 9.45 -5.83 2.09
C LYS A 95 9.61 -5.61 0.58
N LEU A 96 9.08 -6.52 -0.25
CA LEU A 96 9.11 -6.38 -1.71
C LEU A 96 8.00 -5.47 -2.21
N CYS A 97 6.83 -5.45 -1.56
CA CYS A 97 5.72 -4.55 -1.90
C CYS A 97 6.12 -3.07 -1.86
N GLY A 98 7.06 -2.69 -0.99
CA GLY A 98 7.59 -1.33 -0.93
C GLY A 98 8.48 -0.95 -2.12
N LYS A 99 9.01 -1.92 -2.86
CA LYS A 99 10.06 -1.72 -3.85
C LYS A 99 9.47 -1.56 -5.27
N ASN A 100 10.09 -0.66 -6.03
CA ASN A 100 10.06 -0.63 -7.50
C ASN A 100 8.75 -0.23 -8.21
N CYS A 101 7.63 0.08 -7.55
CA CYS A 101 6.47 0.63 -8.27
C CYS A 101 6.75 2.11 -8.60
N GLN A 102 7.38 2.39 -9.74
CA GLN A 102 7.69 3.74 -10.19
C GLN A 102 6.45 4.29 -10.89
N THR A 103 5.74 5.21 -10.26
CA THR A 103 4.76 6.04 -10.97
C THR A 103 5.55 7.07 -11.77
N LEU A 104 5.22 7.30 -13.05
CA LEU A 104 5.89 8.29 -13.89
C LEU A 104 5.90 9.65 -13.17
N GLY A 105 7.10 10.10 -12.76
CA GLY A 105 7.34 11.39 -12.09
C GLY A 105 7.53 11.37 -10.57
N ILE A 106 7.63 10.20 -9.93
CA ILE A 106 7.85 10.12 -8.48
C ILE A 106 9.01 9.18 -8.15
N MET A 107 10.20 9.78 -8.08
CA MET A 107 11.35 9.18 -7.41
C MET A 107 11.12 9.33 -5.90
N ILE A 108 10.37 8.40 -5.29
CA ILE A 108 10.32 8.28 -3.83
C ILE A 108 11.52 7.40 -3.45
N PHE A 109 12.47 7.99 -2.72
CA PHE A 109 13.72 7.39 -2.23
C PHE A 109 13.55 6.00 -1.60
#